data_AF-A0AAD6ZWZ0-F1
#
_entry.id   AF-A0AAD6ZWZ0-F1
#
_cell.length_a   1.000
_cell.length_b   1.000
_cell.length_c   1.000
_cell.angle_alpha   90.00
_cell.angle_beta   90.00
_cell.angle_gamma   90.00
#
_symmetry.space_group_name_H-M   'P 1'
#
loop_
_entity.id
_entity.type
_entity.pdbx_description
1 polymer ?
#
loop_
_entity_poly.entity_id
_entity_poly.type
_entity_poly.pdbx_seq_one_letter_code
_entity_poly.pdbx_strand_id
1 'polypeptide(L)'
;MRFTSFVSLAVLCGIVAAVPTAPAPRDCSAEVARYNMERREARGLAKRTFYTSMLNLTCVLAPETIREDYIANAPIRTDVTESQPGVALTLDIGVLDTTTCKPLSNAMVELWGPNAVGEYGSTFLRGATKTATNGIAEFQTIFPGYTTGSANHLNILVHPTASETAGVSHIGQLFFTDPWTDIIGQYTNYNKNTNSRMKNAADPSFVAANKNGFNSIVDIEEIHDDWPEGIIGYITVGVNPTKLVA
;
A
#
# COMPACT_ATOMS: atom_id res chain seq x y z
N MET A 1 21.76 -91.81 -21.36
CA MET A 1 20.46 -92.26 -20.81
C MET A 1 20.31 -91.64 -19.43
N ARG A 2 19.12 -91.07 -19.12
CA ARG A 2 18.73 -90.33 -17.89
C ARG A 2 19.13 -88.84 -17.86
N PHE A 3 18.34 -87.89 -17.38
CA PHE A 3 16.88 -87.72 -17.14
C PHE A 3 16.69 -86.19 -17.02
N THR A 4 15.55 -85.67 -17.47
CA THR A 4 15.09 -84.29 -17.37
C THR A 4 14.91 -83.81 -15.92
N SER A 5 15.13 -82.52 -15.63
CA SER A 5 14.21 -81.73 -14.80
C SER A 5 14.43 -80.22 -14.94
N PHE A 6 13.37 -79.52 -15.33
CA PHE A 6 13.25 -78.06 -15.22
C PHE A 6 12.90 -77.69 -13.78
N VAL A 7 13.57 -76.69 -13.20
CA VAL A 7 13.03 -75.87 -12.10
C VAL A 7 13.45 -74.41 -12.36
N SER A 8 12.44 -73.56 -12.46
CA SER A 8 12.55 -72.11 -12.59
C SER A 8 12.53 -71.50 -11.19
N LEU A 9 13.46 -70.58 -10.85
CA LEU A 9 13.27 -69.66 -9.72
C LEU A 9 14.15 -68.39 -9.85
N ALA A 10 13.45 -67.29 -10.08
CA ALA A 10 13.64 -65.91 -9.62
C ALA A 10 15.06 -65.29 -9.48
N VAL A 11 15.34 -64.36 -10.40
CA VAL A 11 15.71 -62.94 -10.19
C VAL A 11 16.09 -62.52 -8.77
N LEU A 12 17.31 -61.98 -8.59
CA LEU A 12 17.55 -60.61 -8.09
C LEU A 12 19.04 -60.23 -8.31
N CYS A 13 19.33 -59.54 -9.41
CA CYS A 13 20.59 -58.83 -9.58
C CYS A 13 20.38 -57.42 -9.02
N GLY A 14 20.91 -57.16 -7.82
CA GLY A 14 20.87 -55.84 -7.19
C GLY A 14 21.81 -54.88 -7.92
N ILE A 15 21.29 -54.16 -8.91
CA ILE A 15 21.92 -52.94 -9.42
C ILE A 15 21.31 -51.79 -8.62
N VAL A 16 22.07 -51.24 -7.66
CA VAL A 16 21.76 -49.93 -7.09
C VAL A 16 22.09 -48.91 -8.17
N ALA A 17 21.10 -48.58 -9.00
CA ALA A 17 21.19 -47.43 -9.88
C ALA A 17 21.11 -46.17 -9.00
N ALA A 18 22.22 -45.42 -8.92
CA ALA A 18 22.18 -44.08 -8.39
C ALA A 18 21.20 -43.27 -9.25
N VAL A 19 20.09 -42.84 -8.66
CA VAL A 19 19.13 -41.95 -9.32
C VAL A 19 19.89 -40.67 -9.69
N PRO A 20 19.95 -40.26 -10.96
CA PRO A 20 20.54 -38.99 -11.32
C PRO A 20 19.67 -37.89 -10.70
N THR A 21 20.17 -37.24 -9.66
CA THR A 21 19.54 -36.05 -9.11
C THR A 21 19.53 -35.00 -10.22
N ALA A 22 18.34 -34.64 -10.70
CA ALA A 22 18.19 -33.54 -11.64
C ALA A 22 18.94 -32.31 -11.10
N PRO A 23 19.73 -31.60 -11.92
CA PRO A 23 20.38 -30.38 -11.46
C PRO A 23 19.30 -29.44 -10.95
N ALA A 24 19.48 -28.92 -9.72
CA ALA A 24 18.54 -27.99 -9.14
C ALA A 24 18.30 -26.83 -10.13
N PRO A 25 17.05 -26.42 -10.38
CA PRO A 25 16.77 -25.33 -11.29
C PRO A 25 17.56 -24.10 -10.84
N ARG A 26 18.30 -23.48 -11.77
CA ARG A 26 19.15 -22.32 -11.49
C ARG A 26 18.27 -21.19 -10.97
N ASP A 27 18.50 -20.79 -9.73
CA ASP A 27 17.84 -19.61 -9.17
C ASP A 27 18.38 -18.36 -9.88
N CYS A 28 17.55 -17.81 -10.77
CA CYS A 28 17.87 -16.61 -11.53
C CYS A 28 17.29 -15.35 -10.88
N SER A 29 16.70 -15.45 -9.68
CA SER A 29 15.99 -14.35 -9.03
C SER A 29 16.86 -13.10 -8.87
N ALA A 30 18.12 -13.25 -8.47
CA ALA A 30 19.06 -12.14 -8.32
C ALA A 30 19.45 -11.48 -9.67
N GLU A 31 19.56 -12.28 -10.73
CA GLU A 31 19.92 -11.80 -12.07
C GLU A 31 18.73 -11.09 -12.75
N VAL A 32 17.52 -11.62 -12.53
CA VAL A 32 16.26 -10.97 -12.94
C VAL A 32 16.02 -9.68 -12.16
N ALA A 33 16.26 -9.68 -10.83
CA ALA A 33 16.13 -8.48 -10.01
C ALA A 33 17.08 -7.37 -10.49
N ARG A 34 18.36 -7.70 -10.77
CA ARG A 34 19.33 -6.74 -11.30
C ARG A 34 18.93 -6.21 -12.68
N TYR A 35 18.50 -7.08 -13.59
CA TYR A 35 18.04 -6.68 -14.93
C TYR A 35 16.81 -5.77 -14.86
N ASN A 36 15.87 -6.07 -13.96
CA ASN A 36 14.69 -5.24 -13.75
C ASN A 36 15.04 -3.89 -13.10
N MET A 37 16.03 -3.83 -12.19
CA MET A 37 16.55 -2.56 -11.66
C MET A 37 17.23 -1.71 -12.73
N GLU A 38 18.10 -2.30 -13.55
CA GLU A 38 18.76 -1.61 -14.66
C GLU A 38 17.74 -1.06 -15.68
N ARG A 39 16.66 -1.82 -15.98
CA ARG A 39 15.54 -1.31 -16.79
C ARG A 39 14.76 -0.20 -16.11
N ARG A 40 14.58 -0.24 -14.78
CA ARG A 40 13.90 0.82 -14.01
C ARG A 40 14.69 2.13 -14.03
N GLU A 41 16.00 2.06 -13.87
CA GLU A 41 16.91 3.21 -13.99
C GLU A 41 16.92 3.77 -15.42
N ALA A 42 17.01 2.90 -16.42
CA ALA A 42 16.98 3.29 -17.83
C ALA A 42 15.64 3.92 -18.27
N ARG A 43 14.53 3.57 -17.61
CA ARG A 43 13.20 4.18 -17.82
C ARG A 43 12.98 5.47 -17.04
N GLY A 44 13.95 5.92 -16.23
CA GLY A 44 13.85 7.15 -15.45
C GLY A 44 12.84 7.09 -14.30
N LEU A 45 12.45 5.89 -13.85
CA LEU A 45 11.44 5.66 -12.79
C LEU A 45 11.94 5.99 -11.37
N ALA A 46 13.11 6.65 -11.26
CA ALA A 46 13.72 7.09 -10.00
C ALA A 46 13.11 8.39 -9.43
N LYS A 47 12.14 8.99 -10.13
CA LYS A 47 11.38 10.16 -9.65
C LYS A 47 9.92 9.76 -9.51
N ARG A 48 9.59 9.02 -8.46
CA ARG A 48 8.20 8.73 -8.16
C ARG A 48 7.58 10.04 -7.64
N THR A 49 6.88 10.68 -8.56
CA THR A 49 5.69 11.50 -8.32
C THR A 49 4.95 11.28 -9.63
N PHE A 50 4.04 10.32 -9.65
CA PHE A 50 3.39 9.88 -10.89
C PHE A 50 2.50 11.00 -11.45
N TYR A 51 1.97 11.83 -10.55
CA TYR A 51 1.18 12.99 -10.90
C TYR A 51 2.02 14.27 -10.75
N THR A 52 2.39 14.89 -11.86
CA THR A 52 3.03 16.21 -11.83
C THR A 52 2.07 17.33 -11.45
N SER A 53 0.77 17.07 -11.55
CA SER A 53 -0.33 18.01 -11.30
C SER A 53 -1.48 17.32 -10.58
N MET A 54 -2.20 18.09 -9.77
CA MET A 54 -3.32 17.61 -8.98
C MET A 54 -4.47 17.16 -9.89
N LEU A 55 -4.87 15.89 -9.81
CA LEU A 55 -6.05 15.38 -10.52
C LEU A 55 -7.30 15.66 -9.68
N ASN A 56 -8.38 16.06 -10.36
CA ASN A 56 -9.67 16.46 -9.79
C ASN A 56 -9.73 17.89 -9.21
N LEU A 57 -10.28 18.83 -9.99
CA LEU A 57 -10.41 20.26 -9.67
C LEU A 57 -11.71 20.61 -8.88
N THR A 58 -12.26 19.66 -8.14
CA THR A 58 -13.41 19.97 -7.28
C THR A 58 -12.88 20.58 -5.99
N CYS A 59 -12.95 21.92 -5.88
CA CYS A 59 -12.52 22.67 -4.70
C CYS A 59 -13.53 22.52 -3.55
N VAL A 60 -13.56 21.34 -2.94
CA VAL A 60 -14.44 21.00 -1.82
C VAL A 60 -13.62 20.63 -0.60
N LEU A 61 -14.12 21.01 0.58
CA LEU A 61 -13.50 20.66 1.86
C LEU A 61 -13.74 19.17 2.14
N ALA A 62 -12.64 18.44 2.37
CA ALA A 62 -12.69 17.07 2.83
C ALA A 62 -13.30 17.03 4.25
N PRO A 63 -14.35 16.23 4.50
CA PRO A 63 -14.88 16.05 5.83
C PRO A 63 -13.88 15.41 6.78
N GLU A 64 -13.92 15.82 8.05
CA GLU A 64 -13.10 15.22 9.10
C GLU A 64 -13.63 13.84 9.50
N THR A 65 -12.73 12.91 9.80
CA THR A 65 -13.04 11.60 10.39
C THR A 65 -12.43 11.44 11.78
N ILE A 66 -12.65 10.29 12.41
CA ILE A 66 -12.05 9.96 13.70
C ILE A 66 -10.51 9.89 13.60
N ARG A 67 -9.83 10.22 14.70
CA ARG A 67 -8.39 10.03 14.89
C ARG A 67 -8.15 8.76 15.70
N GLU A 68 -8.03 7.61 15.02
CA GLU A 68 -7.76 6.32 15.67
C GLU A 68 -6.31 5.87 15.47
N ASP A 69 -5.79 5.07 16.41
CA ASP A 69 -4.42 4.51 16.40
C ASP A 69 -3.30 5.53 16.14
N TYR A 70 -3.51 6.79 16.51
CA TYR A 70 -2.56 7.88 16.29
C TYR A 70 -1.43 7.87 17.33
N ILE A 71 -0.20 8.02 16.83
CA ILE A 71 1.01 8.19 17.63
C ILE A 71 1.69 9.48 17.16
N ALA A 72 1.86 10.43 18.08
CA ALA A 72 2.49 11.71 17.77
C ALA A 72 3.98 11.56 17.46
N ASN A 73 4.52 12.55 16.72
CA ASN A 73 5.91 12.60 16.25
C ASN A 73 6.21 11.49 15.23
N ALA A 74 5.38 11.39 14.18
CA ALA A 74 5.63 10.48 13.08
C ALA A 74 7.02 10.73 12.45
N PRO A 75 7.79 9.70 12.08
CA PRO A 75 9.09 9.88 11.46
C PRO A 75 8.97 10.64 10.13
N ILE A 76 9.81 11.66 9.91
CA ILE A 76 9.84 12.39 8.64
C ILE A 76 10.52 11.53 7.56
N ARG A 77 9.72 10.94 6.66
CA ARG A 77 10.18 10.07 5.57
C ARG A 77 9.08 9.84 4.55
N THR A 78 9.48 9.58 3.31
CA THR A 78 8.58 9.16 2.23
C THR A 78 8.33 7.65 2.26
N ASP A 79 9.36 6.83 2.44
CA ASP A 79 9.18 5.38 2.61
C ASP A 79 8.86 5.04 4.06
N VAL A 80 7.62 4.62 4.29
CA VAL A 80 7.08 4.25 5.60
C VAL A 80 6.99 2.73 5.77
N THR A 81 7.36 1.93 4.77
CA THR A 81 7.13 0.48 4.76
C THR A 81 7.76 -0.25 5.94
N GLU A 82 8.99 0.14 6.31
CA GLU A 82 9.83 -0.57 7.30
C GLU A 82 9.83 -2.09 7.11
N SER A 83 9.95 -2.52 5.85
CA SER A 83 9.97 -3.95 5.46
C SER A 83 8.68 -4.73 5.79
N GLN A 84 7.56 -4.06 6.07
CA GLN A 84 6.28 -4.75 6.22
C GLN A 84 5.91 -5.46 4.91
N PRO A 85 5.56 -6.75 4.95
CA PRO A 85 5.19 -7.48 3.76
C PRO A 85 3.80 -7.07 3.28
N GLY A 86 3.66 -6.82 1.99
CA GLY A 86 2.39 -6.45 1.38
C GLY A 86 2.52 -6.11 -0.09
N VAL A 87 1.41 -5.75 -0.72
CA VAL A 87 1.40 -5.18 -2.08
C VAL A 87 1.91 -3.75 -1.94
N ALA A 88 3.03 -3.44 -2.60
CA ALA A 88 3.63 -2.12 -2.56
C ALA A 88 2.63 -1.08 -3.10
N LEU A 89 2.49 0.04 -2.40
CA LEU A 89 1.62 1.16 -2.76
C LEU A 89 2.47 2.43 -2.77
N THR A 90 2.58 3.07 -3.94
CA THR A 90 3.07 4.46 -4.04
C THR A 90 1.85 5.36 -4.00
N LEU A 91 1.68 6.14 -2.93
CA LEU A 91 0.51 6.97 -2.69
C LEU A 91 0.87 8.45 -2.81
N ASP A 92 0.29 9.10 -3.83
CA ASP A 92 0.35 10.55 -4.01
C ASP A 92 -0.88 11.21 -3.38
N ILE A 93 -0.66 12.11 -2.41
CA ILE A 93 -1.71 12.88 -1.75
C ILE A 93 -1.56 14.34 -2.16
N GLY A 94 -2.47 14.82 -3.02
CA GLY A 94 -2.59 16.23 -3.35
C GLY A 94 -3.32 16.99 -2.26
N VAL A 95 -2.71 18.02 -1.68
CA VAL A 95 -3.36 18.89 -0.70
C VAL A 95 -3.80 20.18 -1.37
N LEU A 96 -5.10 20.46 -1.36
CA LEU A 96 -5.70 21.64 -1.99
C LEU A 96 -6.18 22.62 -0.91
N ASP A 97 -5.77 23.89 -0.99
CA ASP A 97 -6.35 24.95 -0.16
C ASP A 97 -7.72 25.34 -0.72
N THR A 98 -8.77 25.05 0.05
CA THR A 98 -10.18 25.34 -0.31
C THR A 98 -10.54 26.82 -0.28
N THR A 99 -9.73 27.68 0.35
CA THR A 99 -9.95 29.13 0.39
C THR A 99 -9.45 29.83 -0.88
N THR A 100 -8.45 29.23 -1.54
CA THR A 100 -7.85 29.76 -2.78
C THR A 100 -8.04 28.85 -3.99
N CYS A 101 -8.50 27.62 -3.78
CA CYS A 101 -8.60 26.54 -4.76
C CYS A 101 -7.28 26.26 -5.49
N LYS A 102 -6.16 26.40 -4.78
CA LYS A 102 -4.81 26.17 -5.30
C LYS A 102 -4.11 25.05 -4.53
N PRO A 103 -3.12 24.38 -5.14
CA PRO A 103 -2.27 23.46 -4.42
C PRO A 103 -1.60 24.10 -3.21
N LEU A 104 -1.68 23.44 -2.05
CA LEU A 104 -1.04 23.88 -0.82
C LEU A 104 0.35 23.27 -0.71
N SER A 105 1.37 24.02 -1.13
CA SER A 105 2.77 23.65 -1.00
C SER A 105 3.28 23.82 0.43
N ASN A 106 4.30 23.05 0.83
CA ASN A 106 4.93 23.09 2.16
C ASN A 106 3.98 22.81 3.33
N ALA A 107 2.87 22.10 3.11
CA ALA A 107 2.08 21.49 4.17
C ALA A 107 2.74 20.17 4.59
N MET A 108 2.76 19.87 5.88
CA MET A 108 3.17 18.53 6.35
C MET A 108 1.96 17.61 6.30
N VAL A 109 2.10 16.46 5.64
CA VAL A 109 1.12 15.39 5.66
C VAL A 109 1.68 14.27 6.52
N GLU A 110 0.94 13.82 7.52
CA GLU A 110 1.21 12.55 8.20
C GLU A 110 0.32 11.46 7.62
N LEU A 111 0.87 10.25 7.52
CA LEU A 111 0.19 9.04 7.10
C LEU A 111 0.43 7.96 8.14
N TRP A 112 -0.62 7.23 8.52
CA TRP A 112 -0.47 5.96 9.23
C TRP A 112 -1.51 4.92 8.83
N GLY A 113 -1.13 3.64 8.93
CA GLY A 113 -2.03 2.55 8.63
C GLY A 113 -1.60 1.22 9.24
N PRO A 114 -2.47 0.22 9.17
CA PRO A 114 -2.16 -1.14 9.60
C PRO A 114 -1.33 -1.87 8.54
N ASN A 115 -0.63 -2.93 8.96
CA ASN A 115 -0.01 -3.88 8.04
C ASN A 115 -1.05 -4.78 7.33
N ALA A 116 -0.58 -5.70 6.49
CA ALA A 116 -1.44 -6.60 5.71
C ALA A 116 -2.43 -7.45 6.56
N VAL A 117 -2.11 -7.69 7.83
CA VAL A 117 -2.94 -8.47 8.77
C VAL A 117 -3.75 -7.61 9.74
N GLY A 118 -3.77 -6.29 9.56
CA GLY A 118 -4.58 -5.38 10.37
C GLY A 118 -3.92 -4.94 11.68
N GLU A 119 -2.59 -5.05 11.81
CA GLU A 119 -1.88 -4.62 13.02
C GLU A 119 -1.24 -3.25 12.84
N TYR A 120 -1.39 -2.38 13.85
CA TYR A 120 -0.71 -1.10 13.91
C TYR A 120 0.64 -1.22 14.63
N GLY A 121 1.69 -0.74 13.97
CA GLY A 121 3.03 -0.66 14.55
C GLY A 121 3.25 0.60 15.38
N SER A 122 4.36 0.63 16.13
CA SER A 122 4.86 1.86 16.75
C SER A 122 5.53 2.78 15.74
N THR A 123 6.22 2.23 14.74
CA THR A 123 6.96 2.99 13.72
C THR A 123 6.56 2.63 12.30
N PHE A 124 6.43 1.33 11.98
CA PHE A 124 6.15 0.91 10.60
C PHE A 124 4.82 1.46 10.09
N LEU A 125 4.77 1.73 8.79
CA LEU A 125 3.61 2.27 8.08
C LEU A 125 3.10 3.58 8.67
N ARG A 126 4.02 4.34 9.28
CA ARG A 126 3.81 5.71 9.78
C ARG A 126 4.87 6.64 9.21
N GLY A 127 4.49 7.85 8.86
CA GLY A 127 5.48 8.87 8.53
C GLY A 127 4.86 10.20 8.18
N ALA A 128 5.73 11.20 8.08
CA ALA A 128 5.36 12.54 7.70
C ALA A 128 6.21 13.00 6.52
N THR A 129 5.60 13.66 5.55
CA THR A 129 6.32 14.28 4.44
C THR A 129 5.65 15.56 4.00
N LYS A 130 6.44 16.46 3.43
CA LYS A 130 5.96 17.79 3.03
C LYS A 130 5.43 17.74 1.61
N THR A 131 4.36 18.46 1.35
CA THR A 131 3.90 18.70 0.00
C THR A 131 4.92 19.51 -0.79
N ALA A 132 5.19 19.07 -2.03
CA ALA A 132 6.05 19.78 -2.96
C ALA A 132 5.37 21.07 -3.48
N THR A 133 6.02 21.78 -4.40
CA THR A 133 5.51 23.03 -4.98
C THR A 133 4.18 22.85 -5.73
N ASN A 134 3.88 21.63 -6.18
CA ASN A 134 2.61 21.25 -6.81
C ASN A 134 1.55 20.77 -5.80
N GLY A 135 1.81 20.90 -4.49
CA GLY A 135 0.90 20.50 -3.41
C GLY A 135 0.81 19.00 -3.17
N ILE A 136 1.70 18.18 -3.73
CA ILE A 136 1.65 16.71 -3.60
C ILE A 136 2.66 16.23 -2.56
N ALA A 137 2.20 15.38 -1.64
CA ALA A 137 3.01 14.60 -0.72
C ALA A 137 2.99 13.12 -1.17
N GLU A 138 4.16 12.55 -1.48
CA GLU A 138 4.29 11.14 -1.86
C GLU A 138 4.70 10.28 -0.66
N PHE A 139 4.05 9.12 -0.52
CA PHE A 139 4.41 8.05 0.38
C PHE A 139 4.68 6.74 -0.36
N GLN A 140 5.69 6.00 0.09
CA GLN A 140 5.87 4.58 -0.25
C GLN A 140 5.42 3.76 0.96
N THR A 141 4.37 2.97 0.77
CA THR A 141 3.72 2.16 1.80
C THR A 141 3.30 0.81 1.20
N ILE A 142 2.44 0.07 1.88
CA ILE A 142 1.73 -1.08 1.32
C ILE A 142 0.22 -0.80 1.29
N PHE A 143 -0.53 -1.50 0.44
CA PHE A 143 -1.98 -1.52 0.55
C PHE A 143 -2.37 -2.01 1.97
N PRO A 144 -3.22 -1.29 2.72
CA PRO A 144 -3.49 -1.67 4.11
C PRO A 144 -4.31 -2.95 4.20
N GLY A 145 -4.07 -3.73 5.25
CA GLY A 145 -5.01 -4.76 5.70
C GLY A 145 -6.18 -4.13 6.45
N TYR A 146 -7.35 -4.76 6.42
CA TYR A 146 -8.50 -4.28 7.20
C TYR A 146 -8.41 -4.71 8.68
N THR A 147 -8.99 -3.89 9.55
CA THR A 147 -9.19 -4.17 10.97
C THR A 147 -10.64 -4.57 11.25
N THR A 148 -10.89 -5.18 12.41
CA THR A 148 -12.27 -5.47 12.84
C THR A 148 -12.97 -4.18 13.23
N GLY A 149 -14.12 -3.90 12.61
CA GLY A 149 -14.97 -2.77 12.97
C GLY A 149 -14.83 -1.53 12.08
N SER A 150 -13.90 -1.53 11.12
CA SER A 150 -13.71 -0.43 10.16
C SER A 150 -13.57 -0.97 8.74
N ALA A 151 -13.96 -0.17 7.75
CA ALA A 151 -13.65 -0.40 6.35
C ALA A 151 -12.14 -0.20 6.11
N ASN A 152 -11.64 -0.71 4.99
CA ASN A 152 -10.21 -0.66 4.70
C ASN A 152 -9.75 0.77 4.38
N HIS A 153 -8.79 1.27 5.13
CA HIS A 153 -8.36 2.67 5.06
C HIS A 153 -6.90 2.90 5.44
N LEU A 154 -6.38 4.06 5.06
CA LEU A 154 -5.21 4.71 5.64
C LEU A 154 -5.65 6.00 6.32
N ASN A 155 -4.99 6.38 7.40
CA ASN A 155 -5.29 7.60 8.13
C ASN A 155 -4.31 8.71 7.77
N ILE A 156 -4.77 9.97 7.78
CA ILE A 156 -3.95 11.13 7.51
C ILE A 156 -4.17 12.28 8.49
N LEU A 157 -3.12 13.07 8.69
CA LEU A 157 -3.19 14.43 9.23
C LEU A 157 -2.57 15.40 8.23
N VAL A 158 -3.09 16.62 8.17
CA VAL A 158 -2.47 17.71 7.42
C VAL A 158 -2.22 18.89 8.33
N HIS A 159 -0.96 19.30 8.43
CA HIS A 159 -0.54 20.54 9.06
C HIS A 159 -0.41 21.62 7.99
N PRO A 160 -0.84 22.86 8.27
CA PRO A 160 -0.82 23.94 7.28
C PRO A 160 0.59 24.45 6.97
N THR A 161 1.59 24.01 7.73
CA THR A 161 3.00 24.38 7.54
C THR A 161 3.88 23.14 7.49
N ALA A 162 5.16 23.35 7.17
CA ALA A 162 6.18 22.33 6.99
C ALA A 162 6.63 21.64 8.30
N SER A 163 5.81 21.68 9.35
CA SER A 163 6.11 21.18 10.69
C SER A 163 4.97 20.32 11.21
N GLU A 164 5.29 19.08 11.56
CA GLU A 164 4.44 18.09 12.25
C GLU A 164 4.03 18.52 13.67
N THR A 165 4.71 19.52 14.24
CA THR A 165 4.35 20.11 15.54
C THR A 165 3.43 21.32 15.43
N ALA A 166 3.13 21.78 14.20
CA ALA A 166 2.14 22.84 14.00
C ALA A 166 0.72 22.33 14.28
N GLY A 167 -0.24 23.23 14.46
CA GLY A 167 -1.65 22.85 14.57
C GLY A 167 -2.12 22.00 13.39
N VAL A 168 -3.06 21.10 13.64
CA VAL A 168 -3.64 20.23 12.61
C VAL A 168 -4.75 21.00 11.88
N SER A 169 -4.72 21.04 10.55
CA SER A 169 -5.76 21.65 9.71
C SER A 169 -6.78 20.65 9.16
N HIS A 170 -6.44 19.36 9.16
CA HIS A 170 -7.31 18.28 8.72
C HIS A 170 -6.90 16.92 9.32
N ILE A 171 -7.89 16.10 9.65
CA ILE A 171 -7.83 14.71 10.10
C ILE A 171 -8.76 13.91 9.19
N GLY A 172 -8.23 12.89 8.51
CA GLY A 172 -9.01 12.14 7.54
C GLY A 172 -8.67 10.66 7.48
N GLN A 173 -9.58 9.90 6.89
CA GLN A 173 -9.40 8.51 6.50
C GLN A 173 -9.57 8.40 4.99
N LEU A 174 -8.58 7.81 4.34
CA LEU A 174 -8.53 7.52 2.91
C LEU A 174 -8.93 6.07 2.71
N PHE A 175 -10.00 5.82 1.97
CA PHE A 175 -10.59 4.49 1.84
C PHE A 175 -10.23 3.85 0.50
N PHE A 176 -10.39 2.53 0.44
CA PHE A 176 -10.20 1.75 -0.77
C PHE A 176 -11.51 1.12 -1.19
N THR A 177 -11.71 0.92 -2.49
CA THR A 177 -12.94 0.27 -2.95
C THR A 177 -13.04 -1.16 -2.41
N ASP A 178 -14.28 -1.62 -2.20
CA ASP A 178 -14.52 -2.97 -1.78
C ASP A 178 -13.91 -4.03 -2.74
N PRO A 179 -14.02 -3.89 -4.07
CA PRO A 179 -13.35 -4.78 -5.03
C PRO A 179 -11.83 -4.84 -4.87
N TRP A 180 -11.15 -3.69 -4.73
CA TRP A 180 -9.69 -3.67 -4.50
C TRP A 180 -9.31 -4.45 -3.23
N THR A 181 -10.09 -4.26 -2.16
CA THR A 181 -9.87 -4.98 -0.90
C THR A 181 -10.17 -6.48 -1.04
N ASP A 182 -11.18 -6.88 -1.82
CA ASP A 182 -11.51 -8.28 -2.11
C ASP A 182 -10.39 -8.98 -2.90
N ILE A 183 -9.80 -8.31 -3.90
CA ILE A 183 -8.75 -8.86 -4.76
C ILE A 183 -7.43 -8.99 -3.97
N ILE A 184 -6.98 -7.90 -3.35
CA ILE A 184 -5.71 -7.88 -2.61
C ILE A 184 -5.80 -8.78 -1.36
N GLY A 185 -6.98 -8.88 -0.74
CA GLY A 185 -7.25 -9.78 0.38
C GLY A 185 -6.92 -11.26 0.12
N GLN A 186 -6.91 -11.70 -1.15
CA GLN A 186 -6.57 -13.06 -1.54
C GLN A 186 -5.06 -13.30 -1.67
N TYR A 187 -4.25 -12.24 -1.71
CA TYR A 187 -2.82 -12.34 -1.91
C TYR A 187 -2.07 -12.83 -0.68
N THR A 188 -0.83 -13.28 -0.90
CA THR A 188 0.05 -13.71 0.19
C THR A 188 0.23 -12.57 1.21
N ASN A 189 0.17 -12.93 2.49
CA ASN A 189 0.20 -12.06 3.68
C ASN A 189 -1.16 -11.45 4.05
N TYR A 190 -1.97 -11.03 3.08
CA TYR A 190 -3.32 -10.53 3.33
C TYR A 190 -4.31 -11.66 3.64
N ASN A 191 -4.16 -12.80 2.97
CA ASN A 191 -4.99 -13.99 3.20
C ASN A 191 -4.81 -14.63 4.60
N LYS A 192 -3.88 -14.11 5.42
CA LYS A 192 -3.68 -14.48 6.82
C LYS A 192 -4.43 -13.55 7.78
N ASN A 193 -5.04 -12.47 7.30
CA ASN A 193 -5.76 -11.52 8.12
C ASN A 193 -7.05 -12.15 8.66
N THR A 194 -7.12 -12.32 9.98
CA THR A 194 -8.27 -12.95 10.67
C THR A 194 -9.32 -11.95 11.17
N ASN A 195 -9.15 -10.66 10.88
CA ASN A 195 -10.13 -9.63 11.26
C ASN A 195 -11.47 -9.85 10.53
N SER A 196 -12.55 -9.30 11.10
CA SER A 196 -13.84 -9.26 10.40
C SER A 196 -13.94 -8.00 9.56
N ARG A 197 -13.96 -8.17 8.24
CA ARG A 197 -14.04 -7.04 7.31
C ARG A 197 -15.41 -6.37 7.35
N MET A 198 -15.41 -5.04 7.53
CA MET A 198 -16.56 -4.18 7.26
C MET A 198 -16.49 -3.65 5.82
N LYS A 199 -17.62 -3.64 5.11
CA LYS A 199 -17.74 -3.03 3.76
C LYS A 199 -17.88 -1.51 3.90
N ASN A 200 -17.43 -0.75 2.90
CA ASN A 200 -17.41 0.72 2.96
C ASN A 200 -18.77 1.32 3.33
N ALA A 201 -19.86 0.85 2.69
CA ALA A 201 -21.20 1.38 2.94
C ALA A 201 -21.73 1.14 4.37
N ALA A 202 -21.12 0.23 5.13
CA ALA A 202 -21.47 -0.07 6.51
C ALA A 202 -20.62 0.70 7.53
N ASP A 203 -19.53 1.33 7.11
CA ASP A 203 -18.63 2.08 7.98
C ASP A 203 -19.09 3.53 8.16
N PRO A 204 -19.43 3.99 9.39
CA PRO A 204 -19.82 5.36 9.65
C PRO A 204 -18.75 6.40 9.28
N SER A 205 -17.46 6.08 9.41
CA SER A 205 -16.36 6.95 9.02
C SER A 205 -16.27 7.10 7.51
N PHE A 206 -16.50 6.02 6.74
CA PHE A 206 -16.61 6.12 5.28
C PHE A 206 -17.78 7.01 4.87
N VAL A 207 -18.95 6.83 5.50
CA VAL A 207 -20.13 7.67 5.23
C VAL A 207 -19.89 9.13 5.64
N ALA A 208 -19.13 9.38 6.72
CA ALA A 208 -18.78 10.73 7.15
C ALA A 208 -17.81 11.40 6.18
N ALA A 209 -16.78 10.68 5.73
CA ALA A 209 -15.78 11.15 4.77
C ALA A 209 -16.42 11.48 3.42
N ASN A 210 -17.42 10.74 2.96
CA ASN A 210 -18.06 10.94 1.66
C ASN A 210 -19.29 11.88 1.73
N LYS A 211 -19.10 13.08 2.27
CA LYS A 211 -20.12 14.14 2.36
C LYS A 211 -19.71 15.37 1.58
N ASN A 212 -20.68 16.25 1.31
CA ASN A 212 -20.46 17.58 0.74
C ASN A 212 -19.72 17.57 -0.62
N GLY A 213 -19.87 16.49 -1.40
CA GLY A 213 -19.26 16.34 -2.71
C GLY A 213 -17.80 15.86 -2.71
N PHE A 214 -17.23 15.56 -1.53
CA PHE A 214 -15.93 14.91 -1.42
C PHE A 214 -16.05 13.39 -1.61
N ASN A 215 -15.04 12.79 -2.24
CA ASN A 215 -14.88 11.33 -2.35
C ASN A 215 -13.57 10.94 -1.68
N SER A 216 -13.64 10.11 -0.64
CA SER A 216 -12.46 9.66 0.12
C SER A 216 -11.80 8.40 -0.42
N ILE A 217 -12.29 7.87 -1.55
CA ILE A 217 -11.70 6.70 -2.21
C ILE A 217 -10.41 7.11 -2.92
N VAL A 218 -9.32 6.39 -2.60
CA VAL A 218 -8.06 6.49 -3.34
C VAL A 218 -8.24 5.87 -4.73
N ASP A 219 -7.95 6.65 -5.77
CA ASP A 219 -7.90 6.15 -7.14
C ASP A 219 -6.65 5.29 -7.29
N ILE A 220 -6.84 4.02 -7.66
CA ILE A 220 -5.75 3.06 -7.85
C ILE A 220 -5.53 2.77 -9.33
N GLU A 221 -4.27 2.80 -9.75
CA GLU A 221 -3.79 2.31 -11.04
C GLU A 221 -2.77 1.18 -10.82
N GLU A 222 -2.85 0.14 -11.65
CA GLU A 222 -1.92 -1.00 -11.62
C GLU A 222 -0.59 -0.63 -12.28
N ILE A 223 0.53 -1.02 -11.65
CA ILE A 223 1.84 -0.92 -12.28
C ILE A 223 2.08 -2.22 -13.04
N HIS A 224 1.59 -2.29 -14.29
CA HIS A 224 1.68 -3.44 -15.23
C HIS A 224 0.57 -4.49 -15.14
N ASP A 225 0.56 -5.39 -16.13
CA ASP A 225 -0.43 -6.46 -16.32
C ASP A 225 -0.39 -7.54 -15.20
N ASP A 226 0.69 -7.59 -14.43
CA ASP A 226 0.84 -8.40 -13.24
C ASP A 226 1.16 -7.46 -12.04
N TRP A 227 0.22 -7.37 -11.10
CA TRP A 227 0.28 -6.59 -9.85
C TRP A 227 1.31 -7.00 -8.76
N PRO A 228 2.20 -8.03 -8.88
CA PRO A 228 3.25 -8.26 -7.89
C PRO A 228 4.23 -7.08 -7.71
N GLU A 229 4.33 -6.19 -8.71
CA GLU A 229 5.22 -5.03 -8.65
C GLU A 229 4.67 -3.84 -7.84
N GLY A 230 3.37 -3.87 -7.52
CA GLY A 230 2.69 -2.86 -6.72
C GLY A 230 1.65 -2.05 -7.50
N ILE A 231 1.05 -1.11 -6.79
CA ILE A 231 -0.01 -0.22 -7.28
C ILE A 231 0.36 1.24 -7.00
N ILE A 232 -0.24 2.14 -7.76
CA ILE A 232 -0.17 3.58 -7.54
C ILE A 232 -1.53 4.04 -7.04
N GLY A 233 -1.53 4.81 -5.96
CA GLY A 233 -2.71 5.46 -5.42
C GLY A 233 -2.61 6.97 -5.60
N TYR A 234 -3.74 7.61 -5.90
CA TYR A 234 -3.85 9.05 -5.92
C TYR A 234 -5.13 9.53 -5.25
N ILE A 235 -5.02 10.62 -4.50
CA ILE A 235 -6.18 11.33 -3.96
C ILE A 235 -5.86 12.81 -3.77
N THR A 236 -6.87 13.66 -3.99
CA THR A 236 -6.80 15.08 -3.64
C THR A 236 -7.63 15.32 -2.38
N VAL A 237 -7.04 15.94 -1.37
CA VAL A 237 -7.67 16.29 -0.09
C VAL A 237 -7.77 17.82 0.01
N GLY A 238 -9.00 18.33 0.03
CA GLY A 238 -9.26 19.75 0.21
C GLY A 238 -9.24 20.13 1.69
N VAL A 239 -8.37 21.05 2.08
CA VAL A 239 -8.21 21.52 3.46
C VAL A 239 -8.46 23.02 3.57
N ASN A 240 -8.76 23.51 4.77
CA ASN A 240 -8.74 24.94 5.07
C ASN A 240 -7.51 25.22 5.96
N PRO A 241 -6.40 25.74 5.41
CA PRO A 241 -5.17 25.91 6.17
C PRO A 241 -5.26 26.97 7.28
N THR A 242 -6.31 27.81 7.27
CA THR A 242 -6.55 28.84 8.28
C THR A 242 -7.40 28.36 9.45
N LYS A 243 -7.98 27.15 9.36
CA LYS A 243 -8.81 26.57 10.40
C LYS A 243 -8.14 25.33 10.97
N LEU A 244 -7.89 25.35 12.27
CA LEU A 244 -7.34 24.20 12.99
C LEU A 244 -8.45 23.31 13.53
N VAL A 245 -8.18 22.02 13.59
CA VAL A 245 -9.03 20.98 14.17
C VAL A 245 -8.36 20.42 15.43
N ALA A 246 -9.17 20.05 16.43
CA ALA A 246 -8.71 19.53 17.72
C ALA A 246 -8.42 18.03 17.63
#